data_AF-A0A8T3CKP2-F1
#
_entry.id   AF-A0A8T3CKP2-F1
#
_cell.length_a   1.000
_cell.length_b   1.000
_cell.length_c   1.000
_cell.angle_alpha   90.00
_cell.angle_beta   90.00
_cell.angle_gamma   90.00
#
_symmetry.space_group_name_H-M   'P 1'
#
loop_
_entity.id
_entity.type
_entity.pdbx_description
1 polymer ?
#
loop_
_entity_poly.entity_id
_entity_poly.type
_entity_poly.pdbx_seq_one_letter_code
_entity_poly.pdbx_strand_id
1 'polypeptide(L)'
;MENSAKEDYKIQSFDMETQKLLKTALKEPSSVDLEKVSNVIVDQSLKDQVFSKEAGRICYTIVQAEAKANNGNVFRRNLLNRLQQEFKAREETRNRSLQEWVCYVTFICNIFDYLKVNNMPMMALVHPVYDCLFRLAQSDSLQNEEEVDCLVLQLHRIGDQLEKMNVQRMDELFHLLRDGFLLHEGLNSMARLLLLEILEFRAGGWRLSDTAQKYYYSEVAD
;
A
#
# COMPACT_ATOMS: atom_id res chain seq x y z
N MET A 1 8.53 -6.14 32.14
CA MET A 1 7.46 -7.16 32.04
C MET A 1 6.62 -6.81 30.82
N GLU A 2 6.28 -7.83 30.05
CA GLU A 2 6.00 -7.81 28.61
C GLU A 2 4.93 -6.81 28.18
N ASN A 3 5.30 -5.98 27.21
CA ASN A 3 4.40 -5.08 26.52
C ASN A 3 3.57 -5.89 25.51
N SER A 4 2.64 -6.73 26.00
CA SER A 4 1.61 -7.33 25.14
C SER A 4 0.53 -6.29 24.84
N ALA A 5 0.92 -5.26 24.08
CA ALA A 5 -0.06 -4.63 23.21
C ALA A 5 -0.57 -5.77 22.32
N LYS A 6 -1.82 -6.20 22.53
CA LYS A 6 -2.47 -7.21 21.70
C LYS A 6 -2.18 -6.87 20.24
N GLU A 7 -1.35 -7.67 19.58
CA GLU A 7 -0.96 -7.45 18.20
C GLU A 7 -2.21 -7.70 17.34
N ASP A 8 -2.96 -6.62 17.08
CA ASP A 8 -4.18 -6.65 16.30
C ASP A 8 -3.82 -6.66 14.81
N TYR A 9 -3.45 -7.84 14.32
CA TYR A 9 -3.10 -8.09 12.91
C TYR A 9 -4.29 -8.04 11.94
N LYS A 10 -5.46 -7.59 12.40
CA LYS A 10 -6.70 -7.54 11.61
C LYS A 10 -7.08 -8.86 10.93
N ILE A 11 -6.73 -9.99 11.54
CA ILE A 11 -7.03 -11.32 10.98
C ILE A 11 -8.46 -11.79 11.24
N GLN A 12 -9.35 -10.93 11.76
CA GLN A 12 -10.73 -11.32 12.07
C GLN A 12 -11.59 -11.56 10.82
N SER A 13 -11.17 -11.04 9.66
CA SER A 13 -11.86 -11.26 8.38
C SER A 13 -11.59 -12.64 7.76
N PHE A 14 -10.63 -13.39 8.29
CA PHE A 14 -10.34 -14.76 7.85
C PHE A 14 -11.22 -15.79 8.57
N ASP A 15 -11.40 -16.94 7.93
CA ASP A 15 -12.00 -18.12 8.57
C ASP A 15 -11.13 -18.66 9.71
N MET A 16 -11.73 -19.47 10.59
CA MET A 16 -11.07 -19.97 11.81
C MET A 16 -9.85 -20.86 11.52
N GLU A 17 -9.85 -21.63 10.43
CA GLU A 17 -8.73 -22.48 10.05
C GLU A 17 -7.55 -21.61 9.60
N THR A 18 -7.83 -20.63 8.74
CA THR A 18 -6.83 -19.66 8.29
C THR A 18 -6.28 -18.82 9.45
N GLN A 19 -7.12 -18.34 10.36
CA GLN A 19 -6.65 -17.63 11.55
C GLN A 19 -5.70 -18.49 12.39
N LYS A 20 -5.98 -19.79 12.52
CA LYS A 20 -5.08 -20.73 13.20
C LYS A 20 -3.77 -20.88 12.43
N LEU A 21 -3.82 -21.05 11.10
CA LEU A 21 -2.64 -21.13 10.24
C LEU A 21 -1.73 -19.90 10.40
N LEU A 22 -2.30 -18.69 10.32
CA LEU A 22 -1.58 -17.42 10.47
C LEU A 22 -0.97 -17.26 11.87
N LYS A 23 -1.73 -17.59 12.93
CA LYS A 23 -1.23 -17.57 14.32
C LYS A 23 -0.09 -18.56 14.53
N THR A 24 -0.13 -19.74 13.90
CA THR A 24 0.98 -20.69 13.94
C THR A 24 2.16 -20.17 13.14
N ALA A 25 1.97 -19.60 11.94
CA ALA A 25 3.04 -19.03 11.13
C ALA A 25 3.82 -17.92 11.85
N LEU A 26 3.14 -17.12 12.68
CA LEU A 26 3.75 -16.07 13.51
C LEU A 26 4.67 -16.62 14.61
N LYS A 27 4.42 -17.85 15.10
CA LYS A 27 5.15 -18.46 16.22
C LYS A 27 6.18 -19.49 15.75
N GLU A 28 5.76 -20.35 14.84
CA GLU A 28 6.49 -21.53 14.35
C GLU A 28 6.39 -21.59 12.82
N PRO A 29 7.04 -20.66 12.09
CA PRO A 29 6.97 -20.61 10.63
C PRO A 29 7.48 -21.88 9.95
N SER A 30 8.37 -22.64 10.60
CA SER A 30 8.88 -23.92 10.09
C SER A 30 7.88 -25.07 10.17
N SER A 31 6.78 -24.93 10.92
CA SER A 31 5.77 -25.99 11.09
C SER A 31 4.57 -25.83 10.16
N VAL A 32 4.57 -24.83 9.28
CA VAL A 32 3.47 -24.52 8.36
C VAL A 32 3.97 -24.41 6.93
N ASP A 33 3.05 -24.59 5.98
CA ASP A 33 3.32 -24.33 4.59
C ASP A 33 3.35 -22.82 4.32
N LEU A 34 4.54 -22.24 4.28
CA LEU A 34 4.75 -20.81 4.05
C LEU A 34 4.30 -20.34 2.66
N GLU A 35 4.21 -21.22 1.66
CA GLU A 35 3.62 -20.89 0.37
C GLU A 35 2.11 -20.68 0.52
N LYS A 36 1.41 -21.62 1.16
CA LYS A 36 -0.02 -21.48 1.48
C LYS A 36 -0.29 -20.22 2.31
N VAL A 37 0.55 -19.93 3.32
CA VAL A 37 0.43 -18.70 4.13
C VAL A 37 0.52 -17.46 3.25
N SER A 38 1.52 -17.39 2.35
CA SER A 38 1.70 -16.24 1.47
C SER A 38 0.51 -16.05 0.52
N ASN A 39 -0.01 -17.12 -0.07
CA ASN A 39 -1.15 -17.06 -0.98
C ASN A 39 -2.40 -16.52 -0.29
N VAL A 40 -2.72 -17.05 0.90
CA VAL A 40 -3.91 -16.65 1.65
C VAL A 40 -3.85 -15.18 2.10
N ILE A 41 -2.66 -14.69 2.48
CA ILE A 41 -2.48 -13.26 2.80
C ILE A 41 -2.72 -12.40 1.57
N VAL A 42 -2.16 -12.75 0.41
CA VAL A 42 -2.38 -11.98 -0.83
C VAL A 42 -3.85 -11.99 -1.22
N ASP A 43 -4.47 -13.17 -1.26
CA ASP A 43 -5.86 -13.32 -1.70
C ASP A 43 -6.84 -12.54 -0.81
N GLN A 44 -6.61 -12.48 0.50
CA GLN A 44 -7.42 -11.66 1.40
C GLN A 44 -7.11 -10.17 1.25
N SER A 45 -5.84 -9.79 1.03
CA SER A 45 -5.45 -8.39 0.85
C SER A 45 -6.05 -7.77 -0.41
N LEU A 46 -6.41 -8.58 -1.41
CA LEU A 46 -7.13 -8.12 -2.61
C LEU A 46 -8.63 -7.89 -2.36
N LYS A 47 -9.21 -8.52 -1.35
CA LYS A 47 -10.67 -8.49 -1.09
C LYS A 47 -11.06 -7.56 0.04
N ASP A 48 -10.17 -7.38 1.01
CA ASP A 48 -10.43 -6.65 2.24
C ASP A 48 -9.53 -5.41 2.34
N GLN A 49 -10.15 -4.24 2.19
CA GLN A 49 -9.48 -2.95 2.23
C GLN A 49 -8.88 -2.62 3.61
N VAL A 50 -9.44 -3.15 4.70
CA VAL A 50 -8.89 -2.94 6.04
C VAL A 50 -7.66 -3.81 6.20
N PHE A 51 -7.74 -5.08 5.77
CA PHE A 51 -6.61 -5.99 5.85
C PHE A 51 -5.46 -5.56 4.93
N SER A 52 -5.73 -5.06 3.73
CA SER A 52 -4.69 -4.59 2.79
C SER A 52 -3.82 -3.47 3.37
N LYS A 53 -4.36 -2.64 4.28
CA LYS A 53 -3.62 -1.56 4.97
C LYS A 53 -2.70 -2.07 6.08
N GLU A 54 -2.96 -3.26 6.62
CA GLU A 54 -2.28 -3.83 7.80
C GLU A 54 -1.46 -5.09 7.48
N ALA A 55 -1.67 -5.72 6.31
CA ALA A 55 -1.06 -6.99 5.93
C ALA A 55 0.49 -6.97 5.94
N GLY A 56 1.10 -5.80 5.75
CA GLY A 56 2.54 -5.56 5.88
C GLY A 56 3.09 -5.89 7.26
N ARG A 57 2.33 -5.66 8.33
CA ARG A 57 2.74 -5.97 9.72
C ARG A 57 2.86 -7.47 9.95
N ILE A 58 1.85 -8.24 9.55
CA ILE A 58 1.87 -9.70 9.67
C ILE A 58 2.94 -10.30 8.76
N CYS A 59 3.08 -9.81 7.52
CA CYS A 59 4.15 -10.23 6.61
C CYS A 59 5.55 -9.98 7.20
N TYR A 60 5.80 -8.79 7.73
CA TYR A 60 7.06 -8.45 8.39
C TYR A 60 7.34 -9.40 9.56
N THR A 61 6.35 -9.63 10.42
CA THR A 61 6.52 -10.48 11.60
C THR A 61 6.83 -11.92 11.22
N ILE A 62 6.17 -12.47 10.19
CA ILE A 62 6.46 -13.82 9.69
C ILE A 62 7.88 -13.89 9.10
N VAL A 63 8.32 -12.90 8.32
CA VAL A 63 9.69 -12.85 7.78
C VAL A 63 10.74 -12.82 8.91
N GLN A 64 10.50 -12.02 9.96
CA GLN A 64 11.39 -11.94 11.11
C GLN A 64 11.42 -13.26 11.91
N ALA A 65 10.26 -13.90 12.10
CA ALA A 65 10.15 -15.19 12.77
C ALA A 65 10.89 -16.29 11.98
N GLU A 66 10.73 -16.31 10.65
CA GLU A 66 11.40 -17.27 9.78
C GLU A 66 12.92 -17.10 9.83
N ALA A 67 13.41 -15.87 9.63
CA ALA A 67 14.83 -15.56 9.68
C ALA A 67 15.45 -15.94 11.04
N LYS A 68 14.73 -15.74 12.14
CA LYS A 68 15.19 -16.12 13.49
C LYS A 68 15.20 -17.64 13.71
N ALA A 69 14.25 -18.37 13.14
CA ALA A 69 14.11 -19.80 13.39
C ALA A 69 15.13 -20.66 12.62
N ASN A 70 15.38 -20.33 11.34
CA ASN A 70 16.22 -21.15 10.48
C ASN A 70 17.07 -20.36 9.47
N ASN A 71 17.18 -19.03 9.64
CA ASN A 71 17.83 -18.14 8.67
C ASN A 71 17.24 -18.26 7.24
N GLY A 72 15.96 -18.63 7.16
CA GLY A 72 15.21 -18.84 5.92
C GLY A 72 14.65 -17.54 5.34
N ASN A 73 14.18 -17.63 4.11
CA ASN A 73 13.53 -16.53 3.39
C ASN A 73 12.43 -17.02 2.43
N VAL A 74 11.92 -18.22 2.68
CA VAL A 74 10.94 -18.92 1.85
C VAL A 74 9.64 -18.13 1.80
N PHE A 75 9.14 -17.66 2.95
CA PHE A 75 7.90 -16.88 2.99
C PHE A 75 8.04 -15.59 2.20
N ARG A 76 9.13 -14.84 2.43
CA ARG A 76 9.41 -13.58 1.69
C ARG A 76 9.45 -13.82 0.18
N ARG A 77 10.14 -14.87 -0.26
CA ARG A 77 10.25 -15.20 -1.69
C ARG A 77 8.90 -15.54 -2.29
N ASN A 78 8.11 -16.39 -1.63
CA ASN A 78 6.79 -16.78 -2.11
C ASN A 78 5.83 -15.59 -2.17
N LEU A 79 5.84 -14.75 -1.13
CA LEU A 79 5.08 -13.50 -1.08
C LEU A 79 5.43 -12.57 -2.24
N LEU A 80 6.72 -12.31 -2.49
CA LEU A 80 7.15 -11.44 -3.59
C LEU A 80 6.82 -12.02 -4.97
N ASN A 81 6.96 -13.33 -5.15
CA ASN A 81 6.57 -14.00 -6.39
C ASN A 81 5.07 -13.86 -6.66
N ARG A 82 4.24 -14.06 -5.63
CA ARG A 82 2.79 -13.91 -5.71
C ARG A 82 2.39 -12.45 -5.98
N LEU A 83 3.00 -11.47 -5.30
CA LEU A 83 2.81 -10.04 -5.61
C LEU A 83 3.16 -9.72 -7.06
N GLN A 84 4.27 -10.26 -7.57
CA GLN A 84 4.69 -10.01 -8.95
C GLN A 84 3.70 -10.59 -9.97
N GLN A 85 3.04 -11.70 -9.68
CA GLN A 85 1.98 -12.25 -10.54
C GLN A 85 0.79 -11.30 -10.60
N GLU A 86 0.31 -10.80 -9.46
CA GLU A 86 -0.77 -9.81 -9.40
C GLU A 86 -0.37 -8.49 -10.09
N PHE A 87 0.88 -8.05 -9.93
CA PHE A 87 1.39 -6.87 -10.62
C PHE A 87 1.28 -7.00 -12.15
N LYS A 88 1.60 -8.17 -12.69
CA LYS A 88 1.55 -8.42 -14.14
C LYS A 88 0.11 -8.40 -14.66
N ALA A 89 -0.86 -8.87 -13.86
CA ALA A 89 -2.27 -8.89 -14.20
C ALA A 89 -3.03 -7.59 -13.86
N ARG A 90 -2.34 -6.54 -13.37
CA ARG A 90 -2.97 -5.34 -12.79
C ARG A 90 -4.03 -4.65 -13.66
N GLU A 91 -3.83 -4.55 -14.98
CA GLU A 91 -4.82 -3.92 -15.86
C GLU A 91 -6.07 -4.80 -16.00
N GLU A 92 -5.90 -6.13 -16.04
CA GLU A 92 -7.03 -7.07 -16.04
C GLU A 92 -7.79 -6.99 -14.71
N THR A 93 -7.07 -6.91 -13.59
CA THR A 93 -7.66 -6.72 -12.25
C THR A 93 -8.44 -5.42 -12.17
N ARG A 94 -7.87 -4.28 -12.63
CA ARG A 94 -8.56 -2.99 -12.67
C ARG A 94 -9.83 -3.03 -13.51
N ASN A 95 -9.77 -3.68 -14.67
CA ASN A 95 -10.94 -3.82 -15.54
C ASN A 95 -12.02 -4.75 -14.96
N ARG A 96 -11.63 -5.73 -14.14
CA ARG A 96 -12.55 -6.68 -13.48
C ARG A 96 -13.21 -6.06 -12.25
N SER A 97 -12.42 -5.45 -11.38
CA SER A 97 -12.87 -4.90 -10.10
C SER A 97 -11.95 -3.77 -9.65
N LEU A 98 -12.50 -2.57 -9.61
CA LEU A 98 -11.78 -1.39 -9.15
C LEU A 98 -11.33 -1.53 -7.68
N GLN A 99 -12.21 -2.09 -6.85
CA GLN A 99 -11.93 -2.36 -5.44
C GLN A 99 -10.72 -3.29 -5.28
N GLU A 100 -10.65 -4.38 -6.06
CA GLU A 100 -9.50 -5.30 -6.02
C GLU A 100 -8.21 -4.60 -6.46
N TRP A 101 -8.29 -3.73 -7.46
CA TRP A 101 -7.15 -2.94 -7.92
C TRP A 101 -6.64 -1.97 -6.85
N VAL A 102 -7.50 -1.17 -6.22
CA VAL A 102 -7.05 -0.24 -5.17
C VAL A 102 -6.58 -0.98 -3.91
N CYS A 103 -7.16 -2.15 -3.61
CA CYS A 103 -6.68 -3.03 -2.55
C CYS A 103 -5.30 -3.60 -2.87
N TYR A 104 -5.05 -4.00 -4.11
CA TYR A 104 -3.72 -4.41 -4.58
C TYR A 104 -2.70 -3.28 -4.43
N VAL A 105 -3.02 -2.07 -4.89
CA VAL A 105 -2.11 -0.90 -4.78
C VAL A 105 -1.80 -0.60 -3.31
N THR A 106 -2.83 -0.60 -2.46
CA THR A 106 -2.67 -0.41 -1.01
C THR A 106 -1.77 -1.49 -0.42
N PHE A 107 -1.96 -2.75 -0.81
CA PHE A 107 -1.17 -3.87 -0.32
C PHE A 107 0.30 -3.77 -0.75
N ILE A 108 0.62 -3.54 -2.02
CA ILE A 108 2.02 -3.42 -2.46
C ILE A 108 2.73 -2.24 -1.80
N CYS A 109 2.05 -1.11 -1.61
CA CYS A 109 2.59 0.04 -0.88
C CYS A 109 2.81 -0.28 0.60
N ASN A 110 1.92 -1.06 1.20
CA ASN A 110 2.05 -1.50 2.57
C ASN A 110 3.21 -2.51 2.76
N ILE A 111 3.44 -3.40 1.81
CA ILE A 111 4.60 -4.30 1.81
C ILE A 111 5.89 -3.50 1.63
N PHE A 112 5.91 -2.48 0.76
CA PHE A 112 7.05 -1.57 0.62
C PHE A 112 7.39 -0.85 1.94
N ASP A 113 6.38 -0.40 2.69
CA ASP A 113 6.55 0.32 3.95
C ASP A 113 7.10 -0.57 5.09
N TYR A 114 6.55 -1.79 5.23
CA TYR A 114 6.89 -2.67 6.36
C TYR A 114 8.05 -3.63 6.07
N LEU A 115 8.16 -4.15 4.84
CA LEU A 115 9.12 -5.20 4.53
C LEU A 115 10.47 -4.60 4.14
N LYS A 116 11.30 -4.33 5.16
CA LYS A 116 12.63 -3.72 5.04
C LYS A 116 13.75 -4.75 5.17
N VAL A 117 14.84 -4.55 4.44
CA VAL A 117 16.09 -5.30 4.58
C VAL A 117 17.14 -4.35 5.13
N ASN A 118 17.71 -4.65 6.31
CA ASN A 118 18.66 -3.76 7.00
C ASN A 118 18.13 -2.32 7.17
N ASN A 119 16.86 -2.18 7.58
CA ASN A 119 16.14 -0.91 7.72
C ASN A 119 15.96 -0.10 6.41
N MET A 120 16.32 -0.66 5.25
CA MET A 120 16.09 -0.04 3.94
C MET A 120 14.89 -0.69 3.24
N PRO A 121 14.06 0.09 2.52
CA PRO A 121 13.03 -0.46 1.65
C PRO A 121 13.63 -1.39 0.59
N MET A 122 12.89 -2.41 0.18
CA MET A 122 13.35 -3.32 -0.87
C MET A 122 13.34 -2.64 -2.23
N MET A 123 14.52 -2.51 -2.86
CA MET A 123 14.67 -1.95 -4.21
C MET A 123 13.77 -2.62 -5.26
N ALA A 124 13.51 -3.92 -5.12
CA ALA A 124 12.65 -4.69 -6.01
C ALA A 124 11.19 -4.19 -6.06
N LEU A 125 10.74 -3.45 -5.03
CA LEU A 125 9.38 -2.91 -4.96
C LEU A 125 9.28 -1.45 -5.42
N VAL A 126 10.40 -0.71 -5.50
CA VAL A 126 10.39 0.72 -5.87
C VAL A 126 9.72 0.93 -7.22
N HIS A 127 10.15 0.21 -8.26
CA HIS A 127 9.58 0.35 -9.61
C HIS A 127 8.10 -0.08 -9.67
N PRO A 128 7.70 -1.27 -9.18
CA PRO A 128 6.30 -1.67 -9.14
C PRO A 128 5.38 -0.68 -8.40
N VAL A 129 5.82 -0.13 -7.27
CA VAL A 129 5.05 0.88 -6.53
C VAL A 129 4.86 2.14 -7.36
N TYR A 130 5.94 2.69 -7.93
CA TYR A 130 5.81 3.83 -8.82
C TYR A 130 4.87 3.54 -9.99
N ASP A 131 4.99 2.39 -10.65
CA ASP A 131 4.16 2.04 -11.80
C ASP A 131 2.66 2.00 -11.43
N CYS A 132 2.32 1.54 -10.22
CA CYS A 132 0.97 1.64 -9.68
C CYS A 132 0.53 3.10 -9.47
N LEU A 133 1.37 3.95 -8.88
CA LEU A 133 1.05 5.37 -8.66
C LEU A 133 0.90 6.13 -10.00
N PHE A 134 1.77 5.86 -10.97
CA PHE A 134 1.66 6.39 -12.33
C PHE A 134 0.36 5.96 -13.01
N ARG A 135 -0.08 4.71 -12.78
CA ARG A 135 -1.35 4.23 -13.30
C ARG A 135 -2.54 4.95 -12.69
N LEU A 136 -2.52 5.20 -11.37
CA LEU A 136 -3.55 5.96 -10.66
C LEU A 136 -3.56 7.46 -11.04
N ALA A 137 -2.42 7.98 -11.51
CA ALA A 137 -2.29 9.36 -11.98
C ALA A 137 -2.69 9.56 -13.46
N GLN A 138 -3.13 8.51 -14.17
CA GLN A 138 -3.63 8.65 -15.54
C GLN A 138 -4.98 9.37 -15.56
N SER A 139 -5.29 10.03 -16.68
CA SER A 139 -6.50 10.84 -16.83
C SER A 139 -7.80 10.06 -16.55
N ASP A 140 -7.87 8.79 -16.97
CA ASP A 140 -9.03 7.94 -16.72
C ASP A 140 -9.17 7.56 -15.23
N SER A 141 -8.05 7.35 -14.53
CA SER A 141 -8.04 7.08 -13.09
C SER A 141 -8.36 8.33 -12.25
N LEU A 142 -7.90 9.51 -12.66
CA LEU A 142 -8.18 10.76 -11.93
C LEU A 142 -9.66 11.16 -11.97
N GLN A 143 -10.44 10.64 -12.91
CA GLN A 143 -11.90 10.78 -12.92
C GLN A 143 -12.61 9.91 -11.88
N ASN A 144 -11.90 8.91 -11.33
CA ASN A 144 -12.44 7.98 -10.37
C ASN A 144 -12.00 8.34 -8.95
N GLU A 145 -12.96 8.72 -8.10
CA GLU A 145 -12.69 9.14 -6.73
C GLU A 145 -11.97 8.08 -5.89
N GLU A 146 -12.32 6.81 -6.05
CA GLU A 146 -11.72 5.70 -5.28
C GLU A 146 -10.23 5.51 -5.63
N GLU A 147 -9.87 5.70 -6.90
CA GLU A 147 -8.47 5.65 -7.33
C GLU A 147 -7.67 6.88 -6.85
N VAL A 148 -8.29 8.07 -6.87
CA VAL A 148 -7.66 9.29 -6.35
C VAL A 148 -7.45 9.20 -4.84
N ASP A 149 -8.44 8.72 -4.08
CA ASP A 149 -8.30 8.47 -2.64
C ASP A 149 -7.17 7.47 -2.35
N CYS A 150 -7.11 6.37 -3.10
CA CYS A 150 -6.03 5.40 -2.97
C CYS A 150 -4.66 6.03 -3.25
N LEU A 151 -4.52 6.82 -4.32
CA LEU A 151 -3.29 7.51 -4.71
C LEU A 151 -2.78 8.44 -3.61
N VAL A 152 -3.63 9.35 -3.13
CA VAL A 152 -3.24 10.31 -2.10
C VAL A 152 -2.93 9.60 -0.79
N LEU A 153 -3.70 8.58 -0.41
CA LEU A 153 -3.43 7.76 0.77
C LEU A 153 -2.03 7.14 0.71
N GLN A 154 -1.62 6.58 -0.44
CA GLN A 154 -0.29 5.99 -0.55
C GLN A 154 0.80 7.06 -0.52
N LEU A 155 0.61 8.21 -1.18
CA LEU A 155 1.57 9.31 -1.15
C LEU A 155 1.74 9.89 0.26
N HIS A 156 0.67 10.00 1.04
CA HIS A 156 0.74 10.36 2.47
C HIS A 156 1.58 9.37 3.29
N ARG A 157 1.45 8.07 3.02
CA ARG A 157 2.13 7.03 3.81
C ARG A 157 3.59 6.85 3.45
N ILE A 158 3.89 6.79 2.15
CA ILE A 158 5.20 6.36 1.65
C ILE A 158 5.84 7.35 0.67
N GLY A 159 5.24 8.52 0.42
CA GLY A 159 5.73 9.50 -0.54
C GLY A 159 7.15 9.99 -0.25
N ASP A 160 7.43 10.44 0.97
CA ASP A 160 8.78 10.85 1.39
C ASP A 160 9.80 9.70 1.26
N GLN A 161 9.39 8.48 1.63
CA GLN A 161 10.23 7.29 1.51
C GLN A 161 10.56 7.01 0.03
N LEU A 162 9.56 7.04 -0.86
CA LEU A 162 9.73 6.83 -2.31
C LEU A 162 10.58 7.92 -2.95
N GLU A 163 10.34 9.19 -2.63
CA GLU A 163 11.10 10.32 -3.19
C GLU A 163 12.60 10.19 -2.90
N LYS A 164 12.97 9.76 -1.69
CA LYS A 164 14.36 9.47 -1.33
C LYS A 164 14.97 8.31 -2.14
N MET A 165 14.15 7.36 -2.59
CA MET A 165 14.61 6.28 -3.47
C MET A 165 14.77 6.74 -4.92
N ASN A 166 13.89 7.61 -5.41
CA ASN A 166 13.95 8.13 -6.78
C ASN A 166 13.19 9.46 -6.95
N VAL A 167 13.88 10.58 -6.71
CA VAL A 167 13.30 11.93 -6.85
C VAL A 167 12.81 12.23 -8.27
N GLN A 168 13.50 11.74 -9.30
CA GLN A 168 13.14 12.00 -10.69
C GLN A 168 11.76 11.41 -11.03
N ARG A 169 11.49 10.17 -10.63
CA ARG A 169 10.16 9.56 -10.82
C ARG A 169 9.09 10.25 -9.98
N MET A 170 9.43 10.73 -8.79
CA MET A 170 8.48 11.51 -7.98
C MET A 170 8.14 12.85 -8.64
N ASP A 171 9.12 13.52 -9.24
CA ASP A 171 8.90 14.72 -10.02
C ASP A 171 7.97 14.44 -11.19
N GLU A 172 8.29 13.45 -12.04
CA GLU A 172 7.44 13.02 -13.16
C GLU A 172 6.00 12.72 -12.74
N LEU A 173 5.81 11.98 -11.64
CA LEU A 173 4.48 11.69 -11.09
C LEU A 173 3.73 12.98 -10.75
N PHE A 174 4.37 13.91 -10.05
CA PHE A 174 3.74 15.18 -9.66
C PHE A 174 3.58 16.16 -10.83
N HIS A 175 4.30 16.00 -11.95
CA HIS A 175 3.96 16.70 -13.18
C HIS A 175 2.62 16.20 -13.72
N LEU A 176 2.40 14.89 -13.76
CA LEU A 176 1.11 14.32 -14.18
C LEU A 176 -0.05 14.77 -13.28
N LEU A 177 0.15 14.86 -11.97
CA LEU A 177 -0.89 15.35 -11.06
C LEU A 177 -1.24 16.82 -11.32
N ARG A 178 -0.24 17.66 -11.62
CA ARG A 178 -0.48 19.06 -11.99
C ARG A 178 -1.18 19.18 -13.33
N ASP A 179 -0.76 18.41 -14.33
CA ASP A 179 -1.40 18.39 -15.64
C ASP A 179 -2.85 17.92 -15.52
N GLY A 180 -3.10 16.86 -14.75
CA GLY A 180 -4.44 16.39 -14.42
C GLY A 180 -5.27 17.47 -13.75
N PHE A 181 -4.73 18.13 -12.71
CA PHE A 181 -5.44 19.18 -11.98
C PHE A 181 -5.78 20.40 -12.85
N LEU A 182 -4.86 20.83 -13.73
CA LEU A 182 -4.99 22.05 -14.54
C LEU A 182 -5.78 21.84 -15.82
N LEU A 183 -5.60 20.70 -16.50
CA LEU A 183 -6.09 20.48 -17.86
C LEU A 183 -7.34 19.59 -17.91
N HIS A 184 -7.61 18.80 -16.87
CA HIS A 184 -8.67 17.81 -16.92
C HIS A 184 -10.03 18.38 -16.44
N GLU A 185 -10.95 18.63 -17.38
CA GLU A 185 -12.26 19.23 -17.09
C GLU A 185 -13.20 18.31 -16.29
N GLY A 186 -13.03 16.98 -16.40
CA GLY A 186 -13.90 15.97 -15.77
C GLY A 186 -13.60 15.61 -14.31
N LEU A 187 -12.72 16.34 -13.61
CA LEU A 187 -12.45 16.06 -12.20
C LEU A 187 -13.63 16.47 -11.31
N ASN A 188 -14.11 15.53 -10.48
CA ASN A 188 -15.13 15.82 -9.48
C ASN A 188 -14.55 16.68 -8.33
N SER A 189 -15.43 17.27 -7.51
CA SER A 189 -15.02 18.19 -6.44
C SER A 189 -14.09 17.56 -5.40
N MET A 190 -14.34 16.31 -5.04
CA MET A 190 -13.52 15.60 -4.04
C MET A 190 -12.13 15.28 -4.62
N ALA A 191 -12.05 14.78 -5.85
CA ALA A 191 -10.80 14.53 -6.54
C ALA A 191 -9.96 15.81 -6.67
N ARG A 192 -10.59 16.96 -7.00
CA ARG A 192 -9.89 18.26 -7.01
C ARG A 192 -9.35 18.63 -5.63
N LEU A 193 -10.15 18.46 -4.58
CA LEU A 193 -9.74 18.77 -3.21
C LEU A 193 -8.54 17.90 -2.78
N LEU A 194 -8.62 16.58 -2.99
CA LEU A 194 -7.57 15.62 -2.67
C LEU A 194 -6.28 15.87 -3.47
N LEU A 195 -6.39 16.18 -4.76
CA LEU A 195 -5.23 16.51 -5.59
C LEU A 195 -4.56 17.81 -5.15
N LEU A 196 -5.34 18.84 -4.79
CA LEU A 196 -4.78 20.09 -4.29
C LEU A 196 -4.06 19.86 -2.95
N GLU A 197 -4.68 19.11 -2.05
CA GLU A 197 -4.10 18.78 -0.75
C GLU A 197 -2.75 18.06 -0.91
N ILE A 198 -2.66 17.03 -1.76
CA ILE A 198 -1.41 16.27 -1.90
C ILE A 198 -0.31 17.10 -2.61
N LEU A 199 -0.68 18.01 -3.50
CA LEU A 199 0.24 18.97 -4.13
C LEU A 199 0.85 19.90 -3.08
N GLU A 200 0.02 20.45 -2.17
CA GLU A 200 0.49 21.27 -1.05
C GLU A 200 1.32 20.45 -0.05
N PHE A 201 0.89 19.22 0.25
CA PHE A 201 1.57 18.32 1.17
C PHE A 201 3.01 18.04 0.72
N ARG A 202 3.23 17.74 -0.56
CA ARG A 202 4.60 17.58 -1.10
C ARG A 202 5.36 18.90 -1.12
N ALA A 203 4.73 20.01 -1.49
CA ALA A 203 5.37 21.33 -1.50
C ALA A 203 5.86 21.76 -0.11
N GLY A 204 5.17 21.33 0.94
CA GLY A 204 5.56 21.49 2.35
C GLY A 204 6.64 20.51 2.84
N GLY A 205 7.23 19.70 1.96
CA GLY A 205 8.21 18.67 2.33
C GLY A 205 7.57 17.47 3.01
N TRP A 206 6.47 16.96 2.43
CA TRP A 206 5.65 15.86 2.96
C TRP A 206 5.06 16.19 4.33
N ARG A 207 4.60 17.43 4.49
CA ARG A 207 3.95 17.96 5.69
C ARG A 207 2.90 18.98 5.30
N LEU A 208 1.78 18.94 6.00
CA LEU A 208 0.71 19.91 5.83
C LEU A 208 0.95 21.12 6.74
N SER A 209 0.64 22.33 6.25
CA SER A 209 0.66 23.54 7.08
C SER A 209 -0.57 23.59 8.00
N ASP A 210 -0.50 24.34 9.10
CA ASP A 210 -1.65 24.52 10.00
C ASP A 210 -2.87 25.15 9.29
N THR A 211 -2.63 26.00 8.29
CA THR A 211 -3.69 26.62 7.49
C THR A 211 -4.35 25.59 6.58
N ALA A 212 -3.55 24.79 5.87
CA ALA A 212 -4.05 23.72 5.01
C ALA A 212 -4.80 22.66 5.83
N GLN A 213 -4.30 22.28 7.01
CA GLN A 213 -4.97 21.34 7.91
C GLN A 213 -6.39 21.81 8.28
N LYS A 214 -6.58 23.12 8.51
CA LYS A 214 -7.91 23.68 8.78
C LYS A 214 -8.80 23.65 7.54
N TYR A 215 -8.28 24.05 6.39
CA TYR A 215 -9.02 24.09 5.13
C TYR A 215 -9.55 22.69 4.74
N TYR A 216 -8.71 21.66 4.77
CA TYR A 216 -9.12 20.32 4.30
C TYR A 216 -9.89 19.49 5.33
N TYR A 217 -9.70 19.73 6.65
CA TYR A 217 -10.21 18.84 7.69
C TYR A 217 -11.06 19.50 8.77
N SER A 218 -11.18 20.84 8.77
CA SER A 218 -11.96 21.59 9.78
C SER A 218 -13.06 22.46 9.18
N GLU A 219 -12.97 22.86 7.92
CA GLU A 219 -14.09 23.49 7.23
C GLU A 219 -15.17 22.45 6.96
N VAL A 220 -16.25 22.51 7.73
CA VAL A 220 -17.47 21.77 7.42
C VAL A 220 -18.04 22.41 6.15
N ALA A 221 -18.07 21.66 5.04
CA ALA A 221 -18.79 22.10 3.87
C ALA A 221 -20.28 22.18 4.23
N ASP A 222 -20.84 23.40 4.24
CA ASP A 222 -22.27 23.67 4.39
C ASP A 222 -23.11 23.10 3.23
#